data_AF-A0A1N7SDZ5-F1
#
_entry.id   AF-A0A1N7SDZ5-F1
#
_cell.length_a   1.000
_cell.length_b   1.000
_cell.length_c   1.000
_cell.angle_alpha   90.00
_cell.angle_beta   90.00
_cell.angle_gamma   90.00
#
_symmetry.space_group_name_H-M   'P 1'
#
loop_
_entity.id
_entity.type
_entity.pdbx_description
1 polymer ?
#
loop_
_entity_poly.entity_id
_entity_poly.type
_entity_poly.pdbx_seq_one_letter_code
_entity_poly.pdbx_strand_id
1 'polypeptide(L)'
;MPPKLQSDDGKNIVIRPLAYVKEADLEKYAELREFPIIPCNLCGSQPNLKRAEMKALIRDWEKRFPGRIENMFNALSNVVPSHLMDHKLFPFAGLRATGEADPQGDIAFDEEPCSTGNEDAATLGAAKPISIVQFDDL
;
A
#
# COMPACT_ATOMS: atom_id res chain seq x y z
N MET A 1 0.40 -9.72 5.67
CA MET A 1 -0.08 -11.04 5.19
C MET A 1 -1.59 -11.09 5.35
N PRO A 2 -2.33 -11.72 4.42
CA PRO A 2 -3.79 -11.72 4.46
C PRO A 2 -4.34 -12.46 5.69
N PRO A 3 -5.53 -12.09 6.20
CA PRO A 3 -6.15 -12.72 7.37
C PRO A 3 -6.48 -14.21 7.18
N LYS A 4 -6.74 -14.61 5.94
CA LYS A 4 -7.01 -16.00 5.55
C LYS A 4 -6.13 -16.35 4.37
N LEU A 5 -5.40 -17.45 4.47
CA LEU A 5 -4.46 -17.90 3.44
C LEU A 5 -4.53 -19.42 3.34
N GLN A 6 -4.57 -19.97 2.12
CA GLN A 6 -4.36 -21.39 1.90
C GLN A 6 -2.86 -21.67 1.87
N SER A 7 -2.43 -22.73 2.56
CA SER A 7 -1.05 -23.22 2.51
C SER A 7 -0.67 -23.63 1.08
N ASP A 8 0.60 -23.49 0.70
CA ASP A 8 1.09 -23.82 -0.65
C ASP A 8 0.88 -25.31 -1.00
N ASP A 9 0.89 -26.19 0.01
CA ASP A 9 0.61 -27.63 -0.16
C ASP A 9 -0.89 -27.95 -0.25
N GLY A 10 -1.76 -26.95 -0.14
CA GLY A 10 -3.21 -27.05 -0.23
C GLY A 10 -3.90 -27.72 0.96
N LYS A 11 -3.16 -28.25 1.94
CA LYS A 11 -3.71 -29.09 3.02
C LYS A 11 -4.35 -28.29 4.15
N ASN A 12 -3.90 -27.06 4.34
CA ASN A 12 -4.29 -26.23 5.48
C ASN A 12 -4.79 -24.86 5.05
N ILE A 13 -5.72 -24.32 5.83
CA ILE A 13 -6.12 -22.91 5.76
C ILE A 13 -5.62 -22.24 7.04
N VAL A 14 -4.73 -21.26 6.87
CA VAL A 14 -4.22 -20.44 7.95
C VAL A 14 -5.18 -19.28 8.17
N ILE A 15 -5.70 -19.17 9.39
CA ILE A 15 -6.52 -18.04 9.84
C ILE A 15 -5.74 -17.19 10.85
N ARG A 16 -5.85 -15.87 10.72
CA ARG A 16 -5.24 -14.87 11.61
C ARG A 16 -6.35 -14.01 12.23
N PRO A 17 -7.00 -14.48 13.32
CA PRO A 17 -8.14 -13.77 13.91
C PRO A 17 -7.78 -12.38 14.44
N LEU A 18 -6.50 -12.14 14.75
CA LEU A 18 -6.00 -10.87 15.29
C LEU A 18 -5.39 -9.95 14.21
N ALA A 19 -5.61 -10.22 12.92
CA ALA A 19 -4.97 -9.47 11.83
C ALA A 19 -5.28 -7.97 11.80
N TYR A 20 -6.41 -7.55 12.39
CA TYR A 20 -6.89 -6.17 12.42
C TYR A 20 -6.69 -5.49 13.78
N VAL A 21 -6.07 -6.16 14.75
CA VAL A 21 -5.88 -5.64 16.10
C VAL A 21 -4.49 -5.02 16.21
N LYS A 22 -4.40 -3.82 16.78
CA LYS A 22 -3.12 -3.14 17.02
C LYS A 22 -2.31 -3.89 18.06
N GLU A 23 -0.99 -3.92 17.89
CA GLU A 23 -0.07 -4.57 18.83
C GLU A 23 -0.20 -3.98 20.24
N ALA A 24 -0.29 -2.65 20.36
CA ALA A 24 -0.43 -1.98 21.66
C ALA A 24 -1.70 -2.37 22.42
N ASP A 25 -2.79 -2.70 21.71
CA ASP A 25 -4.04 -3.11 22.34
C ASP A 25 -3.96 -4.58 22.79
N LEU A 26 -3.25 -5.43 22.04
CA LEU A 26 -2.95 -6.80 22.45
C LEU A 26 -2.03 -6.86 23.67
N GLU A 27 -1.03 -5.98 23.75
CA GLU A 27 -0.14 -5.86 24.91
C GLU A 27 -0.96 -5.52 26.17
N LYS A 28 -1.80 -4.46 26.11
CA LYS A 28 -2.70 -4.08 27.22
C LYS A 28 -3.69 -5.18 27.59
N TYR A 29 -4.27 -5.84 26.59
CA TYR A 29 -5.21 -6.94 26.84
C TYR A 29 -4.51 -8.12 27.52
N ALA A 30 -3.28 -8.44 27.13
CA ALA A 30 -2.51 -9.51 27.74
C ALA A 30 -2.14 -9.21 29.20
N GLU A 31 -1.81 -7.97 29.52
CA GLU A 31 -1.59 -7.50 30.90
C GLU A 31 -2.87 -7.64 31.74
N LEU A 32 -4.01 -7.14 31.24
CA LEU A 32 -5.29 -7.20 31.94
C LEU A 32 -5.78 -8.64 32.18
N ARG A 33 -5.44 -9.56 31.27
CA ARG A 33 -5.82 -10.97 31.35
C ARG A 33 -4.77 -11.85 32.03
N GLU A 34 -3.65 -11.25 32.47
CA GLU A 34 -2.54 -11.93 33.14
C GLU A 34 -2.02 -13.15 32.35
N PHE A 35 -1.92 -13.03 31.02
CA PHE A 35 -1.37 -14.13 30.23
C PHE A 35 0.13 -14.29 30.50
N PRO A 36 0.65 -15.52 30.64
CA PRO A 36 2.08 -15.75 30.77
C PRO A 36 2.78 -15.44 29.44
N ILE A 37 3.50 -14.31 29.39
CA ILE A 37 4.26 -13.89 28.21
C ILE A 37 5.65 -14.53 28.24
N ILE A 38 5.95 -15.33 27.22
CA ILE A 38 7.28 -15.93 27.04
C ILE A 38 8.15 -14.97 26.23
N PRO A 39 9.33 -14.55 26.73
CA PRO A 39 10.17 -13.61 26.02
C PRO A 39 10.72 -14.22 24.72
N CYS A 40 10.81 -13.41 23.66
CA CYS A 40 11.27 -13.84 22.33
C CYS A 40 12.81 -14.05 22.26
N ASN A 41 13.48 -14.18 23.40
CA ASN A 41 14.92 -14.44 23.49
C ASN A 41 15.27 -15.94 23.59
N LEU A 42 14.26 -16.82 23.73
CA LEU A 42 14.45 -18.26 23.92
C LEU A 42 14.75 -19.05 22.65
N CYS A 43 14.33 -18.56 21.48
CA CYS A 43 14.67 -19.17 20.20
C CYS A 43 15.88 -18.42 19.63
N GLY A 44 17.07 -19.02 19.77
CA GLY A 44 18.39 -18.52 19.36
C GLY A 44 18.36 -17.28 18.47
N SER A 45 18.68 -16.14 19.07
CA SER A 45 18.74 -14.81 18.46
C SER A 45 19.27 -14.87 17.03
N GLN A 46 18.37 -14.78 16.05
CA GLN A 46 18.76 -14.76 14.65
C GLN A 46 19.59 -13.49 14.41
N PRO A 47 20.79 -13.59 13.81
CA PRO A 47 21.73 -12.46 13.68
C PRO A 47 21.23 -11.33 12.76
N ASN A 48 20.15 -11.55 12.01
CA ASN A 48 19.57 -10.58 11.09
C ASN A 48 18.29 -9.96 11.66
N LEU A 49 18.47 -9.03 12.60
CA LEU A 49 17.45 -8.25 13.30
C LEU A 49 16.59 -7.32 12.42
N LYS A 50 16.47 -7.59 11.11
CA LYS A 50 15.66 -6.81 10.17
C LYS A 50 14.21 -6.67 10.62
N ARG A 51 13.65 -7.69 11.29
CA ARG A 51 12.32 -7.58 11.89
C ARG A 51 12.26 -6.53 13.01
N ALA A 52 13.27 -6.47 13.88
CA ALA A 52 13.32 -5.50 14.96
C ALA A 52 13.58 -4.08 14.44
N GLU A 53 14.48 -3.93 13.47
CA GLU A 53 14.74 -2.66 12.77
C GLU A 53 13.47 -2.11 12.13
N MET A 54 12.75 -2.95 11.37
CA MET A 54 11.52 -2.55 10.68
C MET A 54 10.40 -2.21 11.68
N LYS A 55 10.29 -2.97 12.78
CA LYS A 55 9.36 -2.65 13.88
C LYS A 55 9.66 -1.29 14.51
N ALA A 56 10.94 -0.94 14.69
CA ALA A 56 11.34 0.37 15.19
C ALA A 56 10.98 1.49 14.20
N LEU A 57 11.23 1.28 12.90
CA LEU A 57 10.89 2.23 11.84
C LEU A 57 9.37 2.51 11.78
N ILE A 58 8.54 1.48 11.81
CA ILE A 58 7.08 1.63 11.83
C ILE A 58 6.62 2.40 13.06
N ARG A 59 7.19 2.10 14.24
CA ARG A 59 6.86 2.81 15.49
C ARG A 59 7.27 4.28 15.44
N ASP A 60 8.39 4.61 14.81
CA ASP A 60 8.81 6.01 14.59
C ASP A 60 7.85 6.74 13.65
N TRP A 61 7.47 6.11 12.55
CA TRP A 61 6.52 6.69 11.59
C TRP A 61 5.15 6.99 12.20
N GLU A 62 4.62 6.08 13.01
CA GLU A 62 3.33 6.31 13.68
C GLU A 62 3.38 7.49 14.66
N LYS A 63 4.50 7.65 15.38
CA LYS A 63 4.70 8.80 16.27
C LYS A 63 4.74 10.12 15.51
N ARG A 64 5.40 10.13 14.34
CA ARG A 64 5.55 11.32 13.50
C ARG A 64 4.29 11.64 12.71
N PHE A 65 3.54 10.62 12.31
CA PHE A 65 2.37 10.73 11.45
C PHE A 65 1.30 9.71 11.90
N PRO A 66 0.47 10.08 12.90
CA PRO A 66 -0.59 9.20 13.39
C PRO A 66 -1.55 8.79 12.27
N GLY A 67 -1.96 7.52 12.24
CA GLY A 67 -2.87 6.99 11.21
C GLY A 67 -2.16 6.48 9.94
N ARG A 68 -0.84 6.67 9.83
CA ARG A 68 -0.09 6.25 8.63
C ARG A 68 0.00 4.74 8.53
N ILE A 69 0.10 4.02 9.64
CA ILE A 69 0.12 2.55 9.63
C ILE A 69 -1.19 2.00 9.07
N GLU A 70 -2.32 2.58 9.44
CA GLU A 70 -3.66 2.20 8.97
C GLU A 70 -3.79 2.45 7.47
N ASN A 71 -3.33 3.61 7.00
CA ASN A 71 -3.30 3.91 5.57
C ASN A 71 -2.42 2.92 4.79
N MET A 72 -1.23 2.58 5.33
CA MET A 72 -0.37 1.56 4.74
C MET A 72 -1.05 0.18 4.73
N PHE A 73 -1.75 -0.18 5.80
CA PHE A 73 -2.49 -1.44 5.87
C PHE A 73 -3.64 -1.48 4.85
N ASN A 74 -4.39 -0.39 4.71
CA ASN A 74 -5.47 -0.26 3.72
C ASN A 74 -4.95 -0.29 2.28
N ALA A 75 -3.78 0.31 2.02
CA ALA A 75 -3.13 0.24 0.72
C ALA A 75 -2.77 -1.20 0.31
N LEU A 76 -2.47 -2.08 1.27
CA LEU A 76 -2.21 -3.49 0.99
C LEU A 76 -3.47 -4.29 0.62
N SER A 77 -4.66 -3.83 1.02
CA SER A 77 -5.94 -4.47 0.64
C SER A 77 -6.54 -3.88 -0.64
N ASN A 78 -6.24 -2.63 -0.96
CA ASN A 78 -6.77 -1.91 -2.13
C ASN A 78 -5.68 -1.73 -3.18
N VAL A 79 -5.34 -2.82 -3.86
CA VAL A 79 -4.27 -2.82 -4.87
C VAL A 79 -4.83 -2.53 -6.25
N VAL A 80 -4.25 -1.53 -6.92
CA VAL A 80 -4.52 -1.22 -8.32
C VAL A 80 -3.35 -1.75 -9.17
N PRO A 81 -3.54 -2.80 -10.01
CA PRO A 81 -2.45 -3.42 -10.76
C PRO A 81 -1.69 -2.48 -11.70
N SER A 82 -2.33 -1.43 -12.23
CA SER A 82 -1.66 -0.43 -13.07
C SER A 82 -0.58 0.36 -12.33
N HIS A 83 -0.68 0.50 -11.01
CA HIS A 83 0.33 1.21 -10.19
C HIS A 83 1.47 0.30 -9.77
N LEU A 84 1.25 -1.01 -9.86
CA LEU A 84 2.28 -2.00 -9.61
C LEU A 84 2.99 -2.29 -10.93
N MET A 85 4.31 -2.16 -10.95
CA MET A 85 5.15 -2.37 -12.14
C MET A 85 5.22 -3.85 -12.61
N ASP A 86 4.16 -4.64 -12.40
CA ASP A 86 4.09 -6.05 -12.73
C ASP A 86 3.41 -6.26 -14.09
N HIS A 87 4.24 -6.55 -15.10
CA HIS A 87 3.80 -6.82 -16.47
C HIS A 87 2.92 -8.06 -16.63
N LYS A 88 2.89 -8.98 -15.65
CA LYS A 88 2.00 -10.15 -15.69
C LYS A 88 0.60 -9.79 -15.23
N LEU A 89 0.48 -8.84 -14.31
CA LEU A 89 -0.79 -8.39 -13.75
C LEU A 89 -1.41 -7.24 -14.56
N PHE A 90 -0.61 -6.45 -15.26
CA PHE A 90 -1.09 -5.35 -16.09
C PHE A 90 -0.33 -5.22 -17.43
N PRO A 91 -1.03 -5.16 -18.59
CA PRO A 91 -0.41 -5.22 -19.92
C PRO A 91 0.10 -3.85 -20.41
N PHE A 92 1.17 -3.35 -19.79
CA PHE A 92 1.74 -2.02 -20.10
C PHE A 92 2.15 -1.82 -21.57
N ALA A 93 2.58 -2.88 -22.27
CA ALA A 93 3.05 -2.76 -23.67
C ALA A 93 1.94 -2.38 -24.67
N GLY A 94 0.68 -2.64 -24.32
CA GLY A 94 -0.48 -2.32 -25.16
C GLY A 94 -1.15 -0.98 -24.84
N LEU A 95 -0.63 -0.22 -23.87
CA LEU A 95 -1.26 1.03 -23.45
C LEU A 95 -1.28 2.04 -24.60
N ARG A 96 -2.45 2.63 -24.85
CA ARG A 96 -2.63 3.71 -25.81
C ARG A 96 -3.54 4.76 -25.21
N ALA A 97 -3.26 6.03 -25.52
CA ALA A 97 -4.15 7.12 -25.17
C ALA A 97 -5.44 6.98 -25.99
N THR A 98 -6.55 6.66 -25.33
CA THR A 98 -7.88 6.57 -25.94
C THR A 98 -8.59 7.92 -25.98
N GLY A 99 -8.17 8.88 -25.13
CA GLY A 99 -8.81 10.19 -25.00
C GLY A 99 -10.13 10.16 -24.21
N GLU A 100 -10.53 9.00 -23.70
CA GLU A 100 -11.69 8.82 -22.84
C GLU A 100 -11.23 8.66 -21.39
N ALA A 101 -11.83 9.42 -20.48
CA ALA A 101 -11.57 9.29 -19.05
C ALA A 101 -12.19 7.99 -18.52
N ASP A 102 -11.40 7.19 -17.81
CA ASP A 102 -11.90 5.99 -17.14
C ASP A 102 -12.48 6.39 -15.77
N PRO A 103 -13.79 6.22 -15.54
CA PRO A 103 -14.41 6.51 -14.23
C PRO A 103 -13.91 5.58 -13.10
N GLN A 104 -13.22 4.48 -13.43
CA GLN A 104 -12.54 3.60 -12.47
C GLN A 104 -11.01 3.76 -12.52
N GLY A 105 -10.52 4.79 -13.21
CA GLY A 105 -9.10 5.13 -13.28
C GLY A 105 -8.53 5.62 -11.94
N ASP A 106 -7.24 5.94 -11.95
CA ASP A 106 -6.57 6.45 -10.75
C ASP A 106 -6.95 7.89 -10.44
N ILE A 107 -7.96 8.05 -9.59
CA ILE A 107 -8.41 9.34 -9.09
C ILE A 107 -7.43 9.99 -8.08
N ALA A 108 -6.37 9.30 -7.64
CA ALA A 108 -5.52 9.79 -6.56
C ALA A 108 -4.63 10.98 -6.98
N PHE A 109 -4.39 11.15 -8.28
CA PHE A 109 -3.61 12.25 -8.85
C PHE A 109 -4.44 13.16 -9.77
N ASP A 110 -5.73 12.89 -9.91
CA ASP A 110 -6.63 13.77 -10.64
C ASP A 110 -6.96 14.99 -9.76
N GLU A 111 -6.92 16.18 -10.33
CA GLU A 111 -7.54 17.35 -9.69
C GLU A 111 -9.05 17.06 -9.58
N GLU A 112 -9.56 16.86 -8.36
CA GLU A 112 -10.98 16.59 -8.13
C GLU A 112 -11.88 17.54 -8.95
N PRO A 113 -13.06 17.12 -9.45
CA PRO A 113 -14.15 18.05 -9.62
C PRO A 113 -14.89 18.17 -8.27
N CYS A 114 -14.22 18.71 -7.25
CA CYS A 114 -14.90 19.35 -6.12
C CYS A 114 -15.03 20.85 -6.40
N SER A 115 -15.59 21.20 -7.56
CA SER A 115 -16.45 22.38 -7.68
C SER A 115 -17.44 22.15 -8.81
N THR A 116 -18.73 22.21 -8.49
CA THR A 116 -19.78 22.37 -9.48
C THR A 116 -19.63 23.76 -10.10
N GLY A 117 -18.98 23.84 -11.25
CA GLY A 117 -18.87 25.03 -12.07
C GLY A 117 -18.99 24.64 -13.52
N ASN A 118 -20.19 24.76 -14.07
CA ASN A 118 -20.51 24.51 -15.46
C ASN A 118 -20.04 25.73 -16.28
N GLU A 119 -18.77 25.77 -16.67
CA GLU A 119 -18.11 26.76 -17.58
C GLU A 119 -16.65 26.28 -17.67
N ASP A 120 -16.18 25.51 -18.67
CA ASP A 120 -15.88 25.98 -20.02
C ASP A 120 -15.67 24.78 -20.97
N ALA A 121 -16.74 24.35 -21.65
CA ALA A 121 -16.65 23.48 -22.82
C ALA A 121 -16.43 24.32 -24.09
N ALA A 122 -15.32 25.07 -24.21
CA ALA A 122 -15.01 25.79 -25.45
C ALA A 122 -13.55 26.29 -25.57
N THR A 123 -12.57 25.41 -25.77
CA THR A 123 -11.48 25.66 -26.75
C THR A 123 -10.62 24.41 -26.98
N LEU A 124 -10.92 23.66 -28.06
CA LEU A 124 -9.93 22.77 -28.67
C LEU A 124 -8.84 23.64 -29.33
N GLY A 125 -7.59 23.53 -28.86
CA GLY A 125 -6.47 24.28 -29.43
C GLY A 125 -5.10 23.62 -29.21
N ALA A 126 -4.65 22.87 -30.23
CA ALA A 126 -3.27 22.52 -30.56
C ALA A 126 -2.37 21.89 -29.47
N ALA A 127 -2.26 20.56 -29.49
CA ALA A 127 -1.22 19.83 -28.76
C ALA A 127 0.18 20.15 -29.35
N LYS A 128 1.03 20.80 -28.56
CA LYS A 128 2.45 21.02 -28.88
C LYS A 128 3.24 19.76 -28.49
N PRO A 129 4.08 19.18 -29.37
CA PRO A 129 4.82 17.97 -29.03
C PRO A 129 5.88 18.29 -27.95
N ILE A 130 5.92 17.45 -26.92
CA ILE A 130 6.90 17.52 -25.82
C ILE A 130 8.25 17.08 -26.38
N SER A 131 9.26 17.96 -26.31
CA SER A 131 10.64 17.63 -26.67
C SER A 131 11.32 16.91 -25.50
N ILE A 132 11.65 15.64 -25.68
CA ILE A 132 12.56 14.92 -24.78
C ILE A 132 13.97 15.43 -25.05
N VAL A 133 14.60 16.05 -24.05
CA VAL A 133 16.00 16.47 -24.13
C VAL A 133 16.86 15.21 -24.05
N GLN A 134 17.70 14.97 -25.06
CA GLN A 134 18.62 13.83 -25.06
C GLN A 134 19.68 13.99 -23.97
N PHE A 135 19.98 12.88 -23.29
CA PHE A 135 20.82 12.77 -22.11
C PHE A 135 22.33 12.79 -22.40
N ASP A 136 22.75 13.46 -23.48
CA ASP A 136 24.15 13.52 -23.94
C ASP A 136 24.81 14.91 -23.76
N ASP A 137 24.17 15.85 -23.07
CA ASP A 137 24.76 17.15 -22.69
C ASP A 137 24.88 17.29 -21.15
N LEU A 138 25.68 16.40 -20.54
CA LEU A 138 26.23 16.53 -19.18
C LEU A 138 27.75 16.31 -19.21
#